data_AF-N6UH37-F1
#
_entry.id   AF-N6UH37-F1
#
_cell.length_a   1.000
_cell.length_b   1.000
_cell.length_c   1.000
_cell.angle_alpha   90.00
_cell.angle_beta   90.00
_cell.angle_gamma   90.00
#
_symmetry.space_group_name_H-M   'P 1'
#
loop_
_entity.id
_entity.type
_entity.pdbx_description
1 polymer ?
#
loop_
_entity_poly.entity_id
_entity_poly.type
_entity_poly.pdbx_seq_one_letter_code
_entity_poly.pdbx_strand_id
1 'polypeptide(L)'
;MAAWKVRTYPGASQIKALKPQFIIKYVPSEPTYFLKMNPLKHPEDGKLKYPFDTLVKDIKNMKLPSPTWKIKVVVKSNKIASIIFTNKCVLERTVSFGAKSEFFEIVIENRPALLLGSPNTFNCVEDIEILLGIIHTINAKDCMIFYKK
;
A
#
# COMPACT_ATOMS: atom_id res chain seq x y z
N MET A 1 11.36 -34.11 -26.86
CA MET A 1 12.79 -33.75 -26.69
C MET A 1 13.13 -32.68 -27.71
N ALA A 2 13.57 -31.50 -27.25
CA ALA A 2 14.28 -30.46 -28.02
C ALA A 2 14.77 -29.42 -26.98
N ALA A 3 16.02 -29.43 -26.51
CA ALA A 3 17.30 -29.10 -27.15
C ALA A 3 17.47 -27.59 -27.40
N TRP A 4 18.02 -26.89 -26.40
CA TRP A 4 18.44 -25.49 -26.47
C TRP A 4 19.72 -25.35 -27.29
N LYS A 5 19.77 -24.37 -28.20
CA LYS A 5 20.94 -24.10 -29.06
C LYS A 5 21.68 -22.86 -28.56
N VAL A 6 22.79 -23.08 -27.85
CA VAL A 6 23.76 -22.03 -27.51
C VAL A 6 24.64 -21.79 -28.74
N ARG A 7 24.69 -20.55 -29.24
CA ARG A 7 25.70 -20.14 -30.23
C ARG A 7 26.95 -19.66 -29.51
N THR A 8 28.04 -20.41 -29.66
CA THR A 8 29.39 -19.90 -29.49
C THR A 8 29.91 -19.39 -30.84
N TYR A 9 30.60 -18.25 -30.84
CA TYR A 9 31.32 -17.76 -32.01
C TYR A 9 32.82 -18.07 -31.85
N PRO A 10 33.47 -18.58 -32.92
CA PRO A 10 34.89 -18.88 -32.90
C PRO A 10 35.70 -17.63 -33.25
N GLY A 11 36.95 -17.56 -32.78
CA GLY A 11 37.97 -16.70 -33.37
C GLY A 11 38.60 -15.71 -32.41
N ALA A 12 39.45 -16.21 -31.51
CA ALA A 12 40.54 -15.42 -30.99
C ALA A 12 41.58 -15.24 -32.11
N SER A 13 41.82 -14.01 -32.56
CA SER A 13 43.12 -13.57 -33.06
C SER A 13 43.20 -12.06 -33.27
N GLN A 14 44.25 -11.50 -32.66
CA GLN A 14 44.83 -10.16 -32.83
C GLN A 14 44.11 -8.98 -32.19
N ILE A 15 44.40 -8.81 -30.90
CA ILE A 15 44.34 -7.51 -30.20
C ILE A 15 45.41 -6.60 -30.85
N LYS A 16 45.04 -5.86 -31.89
CA LYS A 16 45.77 -4.64 -32.26
C LYS A 16 45.46 -3.61 -31.18
N ALA A 17 46.50 -3.10 -30.54
CA ALA A 17 46.41 -2.06 -29.53
C ALA A 17 45.67 -0.83 -30.09
N LEU A 18 44.38 -0.72 -29.77
CA LEU A 18 43.61 0.50 -29.97
C LEU A 18 44.10 1.50 -28.92
N LYS A 19 44.62 2.63 -29.44
CA LYS A 19 45.05 3.80 -28.66
C LYS A 19 43.98 4.14 -27.60
N PRO A 20 44.38 4.61 -26.41
CA PRO A 20 43.44 4.90 -25.33
C PRO A 20 42.40 5.89 -25.83
N GLN A 21 41.16 5.41 -26.00
CA GLN A 21 40.02 6.29 -26.13
C GLN A 21 39.97 7.07 -24.83
N PHE A 22 40.01 8.40 -24.96
CA PHE A 22 39.91 9.32 -23.84
C PHE A 22 38.71 8.91 -22.97
N ILE A 23 38.98 8.38 -21.78
CA ILE A 23 37.98 8.27 -20.74
C ILE A 23 37.74 9.71 -20.32
N ILE A 24 36.71 10.35 -20.88
CA ILE A 24 36.18 11.58 -20.34
C ILE A 24 35.64 11.21 -18.96
N LYS A 25 36.47 11.36 -17.94
CA LYS A 25 36.01 11.31 -16.55
C LYS A 25 35.08 12.50 -16.40
N TYR A 26 33.78 12.25 -16.47
CA TYR A 26 32.78 13.24 -16.13
C TYR A 26 32.97 13.56 -14.64
N VAL A 27 33.61 14.69 -14.38
CA VAL A 27 33.70 15.28 -13.04
C VAL A 27 32.58 16.31 -13.00
N PRO A 28 31.43 16.01 -12.37
CA PRO A 28 30.36 16.99 -12.26
C PRO A 28 30.89 18.22 -11.52
N SER A 29 30.78 19.38 -12.16
CA SER A 29 31.17 20.68 -11.58
C SER A 29 30.21 21.16 -10.49
N GLU A 30 29.05 20.49 -10.37
CA GLU A 30 27.97 20.81 -9.45
C GLU A 30 27.61 19.59 -8.59
N PRO A 31 27.10 19.80 -7.36
CA PRO A 31 26.70 18.69 -6.50
C PRO A 31 25.64 17.83 -7.20
N THR A 32 26.02 16.61 -7.56
CA THR A 32 25.07 15.64 -8.14
C THR A 32 24.26 15.04 -7.00
N TYR A 33 22.99 15.40 -6.93
CA TYR A 33 22.06 14.83 -5.99
C TYR A 33 21.50 13.52 -6.55
N PHE A 34 21.75 12.43 -5.84
CA PHE A 34 21.14 11.14 -6.16
C PHE A 34 19.93 10.93 -5.26
N LEU A 35 18.80 10.52 -5.84
CA LEU A 35 17.70 9.95 -5.08
C LEU A 35 18.15 8.60 -4.52
N LYS A 36 18.54 8.59 -3.24
CA LYS A 36 18.83 7.35 -2.52
C LYS A 36 17.52 6.62 -2.29
N MET A 37 17.22 5.68 -3.17
CA MET A 37 16.10 4.76 -3.00
C MET A 37 16.42 3.86 -1.80
N ASN A 38 15.73 4.08 -0.69
CA ASN A 38 15.79 3.14 0.43
C ASN A 38 15.28 1.77 -0.05
N PRO A 39 15.86 0.66 0.46
CA PRO A 39 15.30 -0.67 0.19
C PRO A 39 13.81 -0.65 0.54
N LEU A 40 12.99 -1.08 -0.41
CA LEU A 40 11.53 -1.16 -0.28
C LEU A 40 11.20 -2.01 0.95
N LYS A 41 10.90 -1.36 2.06
CA LYS A 41 10.16 -2.00 3.14
C LYS A 41 8.75 -2.22 2.61
N HIS A 42 8.23 -3.44 2.73
CA HIS A 42 6.85 -3.70 2.35
C HIS A 42 5.93 -2.73 3.11
N PRO A 43 4.91 -2.16 2.47
CA PRO A 43 3.90 -1.42 3.19
C PRO A 43 3.23 -2.39 4.17
N GLU A 44 3.23 -2.01 5.45
CA GLU A 44 2.49 -2.69 6.51
C GLU A 44 1.12 -2.01 6.64
N ASP A 45 0.15 -2.68 7.26
CA ASP A 45 -1.11 -2.03 7.62
C ASP A 45 -0.84 -0.86 8.59
N GLY A 46 -1.67 0.18 8.55
CA GLY A 46 -1.53 1.30 9.49
C GLY A 46 -1.97 0.88 10.91
N LYS A 47 -1.25 1.40 11.90
CA LYS A 47 -1.50 1.13 13.32
C LYS A 47 -2.58 2.04 13.88
N LEU A 48 -3.58 1.48 14.52
CA LEU A 48 -4.56 2.17 15.33
C LEU A 48 -3.91 2.49 16.69
N LYS A 49 -3.46 3.74 16.89
CA LYS A 49 -3.11 4.26 18.23
C LYS A 49 -4.36 4.75 18.99
N TYR A 50 -5.52 4.43 18.44
CA TYR A 50 -6.82 4.78 18.93
C TYR A 50 -7.47 3.57 19.61
N PRO A 51 -7.78 3.61 20.92
CA PRO A 51 -8.33 2.44 21.61
C PRO A 51 -9.64 1.96 20.97
N PHE A 52 -9.74 0.66 20.71
CA PHE A 52 -10.90 0.07 20.06
C PHE A 52 -12.21 0.34 20.82
N ASP A 53 -12.16 0.36 22.16
CA ASP A 53 -13.33 0.67 22.99
C ASP A 53 -13.81 2.12 22.82
N THR A 54 -12.91 3.05 22.52
CA THR A 54 -13.25 4.44 22.21
C THR A 54 -13.87 4.53 20.81
N LEU A 55 -13.29 3.83 19.83
CA LEU A 55 -13.85 3.69 18.48
C LEU A 55 -15.30 3.17 18.50
N VAL A 56 -15.57 2.15 19.31
CA VAL A 56 -16.92 1.59 19.49
C VAL A 56 -17.92 2.64 20.00
N LYS A 57 -17.51 3.55 20.89
CA LYS A 57 -18.40 4.59 21.43
C LYS A 57 -18.69 5.65 20.38
N ASP A 58 -17.67 6.05 19.65
CA ASP A 58 -17.76 7.20 18.75
C ASP A 58 -18.32 6.87 17.37
N ILE A 59 -18.37 5.58 17.02
CA ILE A 59 -18.92 5.15 15.73
C ILE A 59 -20.37 5.60 15.50
N LYS A 60 -21.12 5.85 16.58
CA LYS A 60 -22.49 6.37 16.52
C LYS A 60 -22.56 7.80 16.01
N ASN A 61 -21.52 8.59 16.25
CA ASN A 61 -21.42 10.00 15.89
C ASN A 61 -20.60 10.21 14.61
N MET A 62 -20.06 9.13 14.04
CA MET A 62 -19.18 9.19 12.88
C MET A 62 -19.93 9.58 11.61
N LYS A 63 -19.33 10.47 10.84
CA LYS A 63 -19.83 10.91 9.54
C LYS A 63 -19.32 9.98 8.45
N LEU A 64 -20.25 9.21 7.89
CA LEU A 64 -19.95 8.40 6.70
C LEU A 64 -19.86 9.31 5.47
N PRO A 65 -18.92 9.05 4.55
CA PRO A 65 -18.70 9.92 3.39
C PRO A 65 -19.83 9.86 2.35
N SER A 66 -20.67 8.82 2.38
CA SER A 66 -21.83 8.67 1.50
C SER A 66 -22.87 7.71 2.13
N PRO A 67 -24.18 7.86 1.83
CA PRO A 67 -25.22 6.93 2.29
C PRO A 67 -25.04 5.49 1.80
N THR A 68 -24.15 5.23 0.84
CA THR A 68 -23.83 3.87 0.37
C THR A 68 -22.98 3.07 1.36
N TRP A 69 -22.36 3.76 2.33
CA TRP A 69 -21.57 3.12 3.39
C TRP A 69 -22.47 2.56 4.48
N LYS A 70 -22.13 1.37 4.96
CA LYS A 70 -22.79 0.69 6.06
C LYS A 70 -21.76 0.28 7.10
N ILE A 71 -22.15 0.37 8.36
CA ILE A 71 -21.34 -0.05 9.50
C ILE A 71 -21.90 -1.38 9.99
N LYS A 72 -21.06 -2.41 10.02
CA LYS A 72 -21.36 -3.72 10.58
C LYS A 72 -20.50 -3.93 11.81
N VAL A 73 -21.15 -4.10 12.96
CA VAL A 73 -20.49 -4.43 14.22
C VAL A 73 -20.61 -5.94 14.45
N VAL A 74 -19.48 -6.62 14.60
CA VAL A 74 -19.43 -8.07 14.86
C VAL A 74 -19.21 -8.29 16.36
N VAL A 75 -20.10 -9.04 16.98
CA VAL A 75 -20.04 -9.38 18.41
C VAL A 75 -19.70 -10.86 18.57
N LYS A 76 -18.70 -11.17 19.41
CA LYS A 76 -18.29 -12.54 19.75
C LYS A 76 -18.16 -12.67 21.27
N SER A 77 -18.75 -13.70 21.86
CA SER A 77 -18.70 -13.95 23.31
C SER A 77 -19.14 -12.74 24.14
N ASN A 78 -20.24 -12.10 23.73
CA ASN A 78 -20.83 -10.91 24.37
C ASN A 78 -19.92 -9.66 24.39
N LYS A 79 -18.88 -9.62 23.57
CA LYS A 79 -18.00 -8.45 23.37
C LYS A 79 -17.90 -8.10 21.89
N ILE A 80 -17.72 -6.82 21.57
CA ILE A 80 -17.51 -6.39 20.19
C ILE A 80 -16.13 -6.86 19.73
N ALA A 81 -16.10 -7.66 18.68
CA ALA A 81 -14.90 -8.32 18.16
C ALA A 81 -14.31 -7.55 16.97
N SER A 82 -15.16 -6.98 16.12
CA SER A 82 -14.72 -6.15 15.01
C SER A 82 -15.78 -5.15 14.56
N ILE A 83 -15.32 -4.10 13.91
CA ILE A 83 -16.12 -3.09 13.23
C ILE A 83 -15.74 -3.14 11.76
N ILE A 84 -16.72 -3.21 10.88
CA ILE A 84 -16.52 -3.29 9.44
C ILE A 84 -17.33 -2.19 8.78
N PHE A 85 -16.64 -1.31 8.06
CA PHE A 85 -17.25 -0.32 7.17
C PHE A 85 -17.29 -0.92 5.77
N THR A 86 -18.46 -0.96 5.15
CA THR A 86 -18.68 -1.54 3.82
C THR A 86 -19.37 -0.53 2.92
N ASN A 87 -18.78 -0.23 1.77
CA ASN A 87 -19.42 0.54 0.70
C ASN A 87 -20.05 -0.42 -0.32
N LYS A 88 -21.38 -0.41 -0.45
CA LYS A 88 -22.14 -1.32 -1.32
C LYS A 88 -22.25 -0.87 -2.79
N CYS A 89 -21.31 -0.08 -3.29
CA CYS A 89 -21.26 0.22 -4.72
C CYS A 89 -20.95 -1.04 -5.57
N VAL A 90 -21.05 -0.92 -6.90
CA VAL A 90 -20.80 -2.00 -7.89
C VAL A 90 -19.49 -2.77 -7.61
N LEU A 91 -18.51 -2.10 -7.00
CA LEU A 91 -17.27 -2.67 -6.53
C LEU A 91 -17.17 -2.46 -5.01
N GLU A 92 -17.26 -3.56 -4.26
CA GLU A 92 -17.28 -3.52 -2.80
C GLU A 92 -15.95 -3.03 -2.25
N ARG A 93 -16.03 -2.08 -1.32
CA ARG A 93 -14.88 -1.58 -0.57
C ARG A 93 -15.15 -1.74 0.90
N THR A 94 -14.19 -2.26 1.63
CA THR A 94 -14.33 -2.43 3.07
C THR A 94 -13.13 -1.96 3.85
N VAL A 95 -13.38 -1.51 5.06
CA VAL A 95 -12.37 -1.21 6.08
C VAL A 95 -12.77 -1.92 7.35
N SER A 96 -11.91 -2.80 7.87
CA SER A 96 -12.16 -3.56 9.09
C SER A 96 -11.22 -3.13 10.21
N PHE A 97 -11.75 -3.06 11.42
CA PHE A 97 -11.00 -2.83 12.66
C PHE A 97 -11.31 -3.98 13.62
N GLY A 98 -10.27 -4.65 14.13
CA GLY A 98 -10.41 -5.77 15.06
C GLY A 98 -10.07 -5.38 16.49
N ALA A 99 -10.78 -5.90 17.48
CA ALA A 99 -10.50 -5.61 18.90
C ALA A 99 -9.15 -6.16 19.40
N LYS A 100 -8.64 -7.21 18.75
CA LYS A 100 -7.35 -7.85 19.08
C LYS A 100 -6.19 -7.40 18.19
N SER A 101 -6.49 -6.62 17.15
CA SER A 101 -5.51 -6.16 16.18
C SER A 101 -5.29 -4.67 16.41
N GLU A 102 -4.03 -4.27 16.47
CA GLU A 102 -3.69 -2.84 16.40
C GLU A 102 -3.71 -2.34 14.96
N PHE A 103 -4.03 -3.19 13.98
CA PHE A 103 -4.04 -2.85 12.56
C PHE A 103 -5.46 -2.91 11.99
N PHE A 104 -5.73 -2.05 11.01
CA PHE A 104 -6.94 -2.14 10.19
C PHE A 104 -6.63 -2.85 8.87
N GLU A 105 -7.66 -3.43 8.26
CA GLU A 105 -7.53 -4.07 6.95
C GLU A 105 -8.40 -3.31 5.96
N ILE A 106 -7.88 -3.09 4.74
CA ILE A 106 -8.63 -2.51 3.64
C ILE A 106 -8.83 -3.57 2.57
N VAL A 107 -10.04 -3.64 2.03
CA VAL A 107 -10.35 -4.43 0.83
C VAL A 107 -10.94 -3.51 -0.23
N ILE A 108 -10.40 -3.56 -1.44
CA ILE A 108 -10.90 -2.81 -2.59
C ILE A 108 -11.12 -3.82 -3.72
N GLU A 109 -12.31 -3.84 -4.34
CA GLU A 109 -12.66 -4.81 -5.40
C GLU A 109 -12.47 -6.27 -4.97
N ASN A 110 -12.84 -6.60 -3.74
CA ASN A 110 -12.65 -7.94 -3.14
C ASN A 110 -11.18 -8.40 -3.06
N ARG A 111 -10.22 -7.46 -3.13
CA ARG A 111 -8.81 -7.74 -2.96
C ARG A 111 -8.25 -6.99 -1.75
N PRO A 112 -7.52 -7.67 -0.86
CA PRO A 112 -6.84 -7.01 0.25
C PRO A 112 -5.85 -5.99 -0.30
N ALA A 113 -5.90 -4.77 0.23
CA ALA A 113 -5.20 -3.63 -0.31
C ALA A 113 -4.55 -2.80 0.80
N LEU A 114 -3.52 -2.07 0.42
CA LEU A 114 -2.80 -1.10 1.24
C LEU A 114 -2.76 0.23 0.51
N LEU A 115 -2.98 1.30 1.26
CA LEU A 115 -2.82 2.65 0.74
C LEU A 115 -1.39 3.11 1.00
N LEU A 116 -0.61 3.20 -0.08
CA LEU A 116 0.73 3.77 -0.04
C LEU A 116 0.63 5.24 0.42
N GLY A 117 1.50 5.65 1.33
CA GLY A 117 1.48 7.02 1.87
C GLY A 117 0.35 7.31 2.87
N SER A 118 -0.49 6.33 3.22
CA SER A 118 -1.39 6.45 4.36
C SER A 118 -0.58 6.71 5.64
N PRO A 119 -1.06 7.55 6.57
CA PRO A 119 -0.43 7.69 7.86
C PRO A 119 -0.33 6.31 8.54
N ASN A 120 0.84 6.03 9.11
CA ASN A 120 1.08 4.80 9.86
C ASN A 120 0.28 4.75 11.16
N THR A 121 -0.32 5.86 11.60
CA THR A 121 -1.06 5.93 12.86
C THR A 121 -2.32 6.77 12.76
N PHE A 122 -3.43 6.22 13.26
CA PHE A 122 -4.71 6.93 13.46
C PHE A 122 -4.86 7.28 14.94
N ASN A 123 -5.13 8.55 15.25
CA ASN A 123 -5.20 9.06 16.62
C ASN A 123 -6.63 9.44 17.04
N CYS A 124 -7.50 9.74 16.09
CA CYS A 124 -8.89 10.13 16.36
C CYS A 124 -9.86 9.57 15.31
N VAL A 125 -11.17 9.81 15.53
CA VAL A 125 -12.25 9.32 14.65
C VAL A 125 -12.24 10.05 13.31
N GLU A 126 -11.89 11.33 13.31
CA GLU A 126 -11.77 12.15 12.10
C GLU A 126 -10.75 11.56 11.12
N ASP A 127 -9.63 11.01 11.62
CA ASP A 127 -8.66 10.33 10.76
C ASP A 127 -9.28 9.14 10.03
N ILE A 128 -10.19 8.42 10.69
CA ILE A 128 -10.92 7.28 10.10
C ILE A 128 -11.96 7.81 9.10
N GLU A 129 -12.66 8.91 9.39
CA GLU A 129 -13.57 9.54 8.43
C GLU A 129 -12.84 9.96 7.15
N ILE A 130 -11.65 10.56 7.30
CA ILE A 130 -10.77 10.91 6.18
C ILE A 130 -10.37 9.65 5.40
N LEU A 131 -9.97 8.58 6.08
CA LEU A 131 -9.65 7.29 5.45
C LEU A 131 -10.82 6.74 4.62
N LEU A 132 -12.03 6.73 5.19
CA LEU A 132 -13.24 6.30 4.48
C LEU A 132 -13.51 7.20 3.27
N GLY A 133 -13.28 8.50 3.40
CA GLY A 133 -13.37 9.48 2.31
C GLY A 133 -12.39 9.19 1.16
N ILE A 134 -11.13 8.91 1.49
CA ILE A 134 -10.10 8.52 0.50
C ILE A 134 -10.52 7.22 -0.20
N ILE A 135 -10.91 6.21 0.56
CA ILE A 135 -11.34 4.91 -0.01
C ILE A 135 -12.61 5.07 -0.84
N HIS A 136 -13.46 6.04 -0.54
CA HIS A 136 -14.64 6.34 -1.34
C HIS A 136 -14.28 6.95 -2.71
N THR A 137 -13.24 7.78 -2.81
CA THR A 137 -12.89 8.50 -4.04
C THR A 137 -11.79 7.84 -4.85
N ILE A 138 -10.91 7.06 -4.23
CA ILE A 138 -9.75 6.47 -4.89
C ILE A 138 -10.17 5.50 -6.01
N ASN A 139 -9.46 5.57 -7.12
CA ASN A 139 -9.64 4.65 -8.24
C ASN A 139 -8.93 3.32 -7.90
N ALA A 140 -9.56 2.18 -8.16
CA ALA A 140 -8.96 0.87 -7.89
C ALA A 140 -7.66 0.62 -8.68
N LYS A 141 -7.43 1.33 -9.79
CA LYS A 141 -6.21 1.25 -10.59
C LYS A 141 -5.15 2.29 -10.21
N ASP A 142 -5.38 3.04 -9.13
CA ASP A 142 -4.44 4.06 -8.66
C ASP A 142 -3.12 3.42 -8.21
N CYS A 143 -2.00 4.06 -8.57
CA CYS A 143 -0.66 3.59 -8.21
C CYS A 143 -0.40 3.68 -6.70
N MET A 144 -1.22 4.43 -5.97
CA MET A 144 -1.19 4.52 -4.52
C MET A 144 -1.82 3.30 -3.82
N ILE A 145 -2.43 2.36 -4.57
CA ILE A 145 -2.97 1.12 -4.03
C ILE A 145 -2.00 -0.03 -4.28
N PHE A 146 -1.56 -0.67 -3.20
CA PHE A 146 -0.82 -1.92 -3.26
C PHE A 146 -1.75 -3.09 -2.89
N TYR A 147 -2.04 -3.96 -3.85
CA TYR A 147 -2.82 -5.17 -3.61
C TYR A 147 -1.93 -6.27 -3.01
N LYS A 148 -2.33 -6.77 -1.84
CA LYS A 148 -1.70 -7.94 -1.21
C LYS A 148 -1.98 -9.18 -2.09
N LYS A 149 -0.97 -10.02 -2.28
CA LYS A 149 -1.08 -11.28 -3.03
C LYS A 149 -1.74 -12.37 -2.19
#